data_AF-A0A958FMP6-F1
#
_entry.id   AF-A0A958FMP6-F1
#
_cell.length_a   1.000
_cell.length_b   1.000
_cell.length_c   1.000
_cell.angle_alpha   90.00
_cell.angle_beta   90.00
_cell.angle_gamma   90.00
#
_symmetry.space_group_name_H-M   'P 1'
#
loop_
_entity.id
_entity.type
_entity.pdbx_description
1 polymer ?
#
loop_
_entity_poly.entity_id
_entity_poly.type
_entity_poly.pdbx_seq_one_letter_code
_entity_poly.pdbx_strand_id
1 'polypeptide(L)'
;GETVIWLGESTIDSTDQNLEYHKIRLSDGKEGWTLAYSLVRGARAAAITQKSYVHQRPDMLTVTDKIFEPMDMIAISKIDSDWLEVVGNQRKKSGWIQNNGVSFQEADVAVAILATKALREADPDKRRQLLTGIAENPALSNSVFMAGLRAMLSPTPSLEEELEGLEPPIDSGEQYPDDPGN
;
A
#
# COMPACT_ATOMS: atom_id res chain seq x y z
N GLY A 1 -10.18 9.02 2.82
CA GLY A 1 -9.32 9.88 1.97
C GLY A 1 -9.78 11.31 2.09
N GLU A 2 -8.87 12.28 2.03
CA GLU A 2 -9.24 13.70 2.18
C GLU A 2 -9.84 14.25 0.88
N THR A 3 -10.99 14.91 0.95
CA THR A 3 -11.60 15.60 -0.20
C THR A 3 -10.91 16.94 -0.39
N VAL A 4 -10.43 17.18 -1.61
CA VAL A 4 -9.81 18.44 -2.00
C VAL A 4 -10.73 19.19 -2.94
N ILE A 5 -11.07 20.42 -2.60
CA ILE A 5 -11.91 21.31 -3.40
C ILE A 5 -11.01 22.34 -4.07
N TRP A 6 -11.00 22.38 -5.40
CA TRP A 6 -10.34 23.45 -6.13
C TRP A 6 -11.16 24.74 -6.04
N LEU A 7 -10.50 25.85 -5.69
CA LEU A 7 -11.15 27.15 -5.47
C LEU A 7 -11.22 28.04 -6.72
N GLY A 8 -10.77 27.54 -7.89
CA GLY A 8 -10.81 28.27 -9.15
C GLY A 8 -9.63 29.23 -9.38
N GLU A 9 -8.74 29.39 -8.39
CA GLU A 9 -7.54 30.21 -8.49
C GLU A 9 -6.33 29.36 -8.92
N SER A 10 -5.51 29.91 -9.82
CA SER A 10 -4.22 29.36 -10.24
C SER A 10 -3.15 30.44 -10.24
N THR A 11 -1.90 30.06 -9.98
CA THR A 11 -0.73 30.92 -10.18
C THR A 11 0.40 30.14 -10.82
N ILE A 12 1.31 30.83 -11.50
CA ILE A 12 2.54 30.25 -12.07
C ILE A 12 3.70 30.85 -11.29
N ASP A 13 4.52 30.00 -10.68
CA ASP A 13 5.78 30.46 -10.09
C ASP A 13 6.84 30.52 -11.19
N SER A 14 7.08 31.73 -11.71
CA SER A 14 8.11 31.98 -12.72
C SER A 14 9.54 31.88 -12.17
N THR A 15 9.72 31.77 -10.86
CA THR A 15 11.04 31.64 -10.21
C THR A 15 11.44 30.19 -9.98
N ASP A 16 10.47 29.26 -10.00
CA ASP A 16 10.68 27.81 -9.91
C ASP A 16 10.07 27.09 -11.12
N GLN A 17 10.84 27.04 -12.21
CA GLN A 17 10.54 26.24 -13.41
C GLN A 17 9.17 26.50 -14.09
N ASN A 18 8.53 27.65 -13.84
CA ASN A 18 7.18 27.96 -14.32
C ASN A 18 6.14 26.92 -13.87
N LEU A 19 6.26 26.43 -12.64
CA LEU A 19 5.31 25.47 -12.08
C LEU A 19 3.96 26.14 -11.83
N GLU A 20 2.89 25.49 -12.31
CA GLU A 20 1.51 25.91 -12.04
C GLU A 20 1.04 25.36 -10.70
N TYR A 21 0.42 26.22 -9.89
CA TYR A 21 -0.21 25.89 -8.62
C TYR A 21 -1.71 26.19 -8.69
N HIS A 22 -2.50 25.34 -8.05
CA HIS A 22 -3.92 25.55 -7.82
C HIS A 22 -4.17 25.81 -6.34
N LYS A 23 -5.04 26.78 -6.06
CA LYS A 23 -5.52 27.01 -4.70
C LYS A 23 -6.62 26.01 -4.37
N ILE A 24 -6.48 25.35 -3.23
CA ILE A 24 -7.37 24.28 -2.78
C ILE A 24 -7.87 24.54 -1.37
N ARG A 25 -9.02 23.93 -1.05
CA ARG A 25 -9.55 23.79 0.31
C ARG A 25 -9.65 22.31 0.67
N LEU A 26 -9.17 21.98 1.86
CA LEU A 26 -9.23 20.65 2.46
C LEU A 26 -10.57 20.44 3.18
N SER A 27 -10.89 19.19 3.52
CA SER A 27 -12.15 18.86 4.21
C SER A 27 -12.26 19.47 5.60
N ASP A 28 -11.13 19.83 6.23
CA ASP A 28 -11.09 20.52 7.52
C ASP A 28 -11.26 22.06 7.39
N GLY A 29 -11.50 22.55 6.17
CA GLY A 29 -11.69 23.96 5.88
C GLY A 29 -10.40 24.75 5.65
N LYS A 30 -9.21 24.15 5.83
CA LYS A 30 -7.94 24.83 5.56
C LYS A 30 -7.74 25.03 4.07
N GLU A 31 -7.14 26.17 3.73
CA GLU A 31 -6.79 26.51 2.35
C GLU A 31 -5.28 26.49 2.15
N GLY A 32 -4.84 26.16 0.94
CA GLY A 32 -3.44 26.13 0.58
C GLY A 32 -3.23 26.07 -0.93
N TRP A 33 -1.97 26.10 -1.34
CA TRP A 33 -1.57 25.95 -2.73
C TRP A 33 -0.95 24.57 -2.93
N THR A 34 -1.32 23.91 -4.03
CA THR A 34 -0.71 22.63 -4.43
C THR A 34 -0.37 22.67 -5.91
N LEU A 35 0.64 21.90 -6.32
CA LEU A 35 1.05 21.81 -7.72
C LEU A 35 -0.08 21.26 -8.58
N ALA A 36 -0.40 21.93 -9.69
CA ALA A 36 -1.49 21.53 -10.58
C ALA A 36 -1.32 20.08 -11.08
N TYR A 37 -0.08 19.66 -11.36
CA TYR A 37 0.20 18.30 -11.83
C TYR A 37 -0.16 17.20 -10.81
N SER A 38 -0.22 17.56 -9.51
CA SER A 38 -0.54 16.63 -8.42
C SER A 38 -2.04 16.31 -8.31
N LEU A 39 -2.88 17.07 -9.02
CA LEU A 39 -4.33 16.91 -9.02
C LEU A 39 -4.81 16.20 -10.29
N VAL A 40 -5.84 15.37 -10.14
CA VAL A 40 -6.61 14.81 -11.25
C VAL A 40 -8.06 15.25 -11.07
N ARG A 41 -8.55 16.11 -11.96
CA ARG A 41 -9.91 16.67 -11.86
C ARG A 41 -10.95 15.58 -12.08
N GLY A 42 -12.01 15.60 -11.27
CA GLY A 42 -13.12 14.65 -11.37
C GLY A 42 -12.75 13.20 -11.06
N ALA A 43 -11.54 12.95 -10.54
CA ALA A 43 -11.08 11.61 -10.26
C ALA A 43 -11.52 11.13 -8.88
N ARG A 44 -11.76 9.82 -8.77
CA ARG A 44 -12.01 9.16 -7.49
C ARG A 44 -10.73 8.47 -7.01
N ALA A 45 -10.35 8.73 -5.76
CA ALA A 45 -9.23 8.05 -5.14
C ALA A 45 -9.60 6.60 -4.78
N ALA A 46 -8.66 5.69 -4.97
CA ALA A 46 -8.79 4.29 -4.60
C ALA A 46 -7.42 3.69 -4.24
N ALA A 47 -7.45 2.54 -3.57
CA ALA A 47 -6.28 1.74 -3.25
C ALA A 47 -6.28 0.45 -4.06
N ILE A 48 -5.10 0.05 -4.52
CA ILE A 48 -4.88 -1.23 -5.19
C ILE A 48 -4.80 -2.32 -4.11
N THR A 49 -5.66 -3.34 -4.20
CA THR A 49 -5.72 -4.43 -3.21
C THR A 49 -4.93 -5.66 -3.61
N GLN A 50 -4.70 -5.84 -4.92
CA GLN A 50 -3.91 -6.91 -5.50
C GLN A 50 -3.08 -6.37 -6.67
N LYS A 51 -2.01 -7.09 -7.02
CA LYS A 51 -1.18 -6.75 -8.18
C LYS A 51 -2.05 -6.55 -9.42
N SER A 52 -1.86 -5.42 -10.10
CA SER A 52 -2.64 -5.05 -11.29
C SER A 52 -1.74 -4.56 -12.41
N TYR A 53 -1.88 -5.16 -13.59
CA TYR A 53 -1.10 -4.81 -14.77
C TYR A 53 -1.75 -3.65 -15.50
N VAL A 54 -0.93 -2.72 -15.97
CA VAL A 54 -1.41 -1.55 -16.72
C VAL A 54 -1.49 -1.88 -18.19
N HIS A 55 -2.58 -1.50 -18.83
CA HIS A 55 -2.85 -1.64 -20.25
C HIS A 55 -2.91 -0.28 -20.94
N GLN A 56 -2.53 -0.22 -22.21
CA GLN A 56 -2.65 1.03 -23.00
C GLN A 56 -4.09 1.34 -23.37
N ARG A 57 -4.92 0.31 -23.53
CA ARG A 57 -6.35 0.38 -23.86
C ARG A 57 -7.13 -0.53 -22.91
N PRO A 58 -8.47 -0.39 -22.79
CA PRO A 58 -9.30 -1.30 -22.00
C PRO A 58 -9.46 -2.66 -22.69
N ASP A 59 -8.35 -3.34 -22.97
CA ASP A 59 -8.31 -4.66 -23.61
C ASP A 59 -7.10 -5.48 -23.12
N MET A 60 -7.26 -6.80 -23.08
CA MET A 60 -6.25 -7.72 -22.55
C MET A 60 -4.96 -7.81 -23.37
N LEU A 61 -4.97 -7.34 -24.63
CA LEU A 61 -3.86 -7.50 -25.57
C LEU A 61 -2.87 -6.32 -25.51
N THR A 62 -3.19 -5.26 -24.77
CA THR A 62 -2.36 -4.06 -24.66
C THR A 62 -1.63 -3.91 -23.34
N VAL A 63 -1.32 -5.04 -22.68
CA VAL A 63 -0.57 -5.07 -21.42
C VAL A 63 0.80 -4.41 -21.57
N THR A 64 1.23 -3.67 -20.55
CA THR A 64 2.53 -3.00 -20.46
C THR A 64 3.41 -3.65 -19.39
N ASP A 65 4.65 -3.18 -19.26
CA ASP A 65 5.58 -3.54 -18.18
C ASP A 65 5.25 -2.87 -16.84
N LYS A 66 4.33 -1.89 -16.84
CA LYS A 66 3.96 -1.14 -15.63
C LYS A 66 2.97 -1.94 -14.79
N ILE A 67 3.24 -2.00 -13.50
CA ILE A 67 2.45 -2.75 -12.52
C ILE A 67 2.12 -1.85 -11.34
N PHE A 68 0.88 -1.92 -10.88
CA PHE A 68 0.48 -1.43 -9.57
C PHE A 68 0.57 -2.55 -8.55
N GLU A 69 1.19 -2.27 -7.41
CA GLU A 69 1.32 -3.20 -6.30
C GLU A 69 0.25 -2.91 -5.24
N PRO A 70 -0.07 -3.88 -4.36
CA PRO A 70 -0.96 -3.62 -3.23
C PRO A 70 -0.55 -2.38 -2.43
N MET A 71 -1.54 -1.63 -1.94
CA MET A 71 -1.40 -0.32 -1.29
C MET A 71 -0.95 0.84 -2.19
N ASP A 72 -0.70 0.62 -3.50
CA ASP A 72 -0.55 1.76 -4.40
C ASP A 72 -1.85 2.58 -4.43
N MET A 73 -1.73 3.89 -4.26
CA MET A 73 -2.84 4.82 -4.43
C MET A 73 -2.97 5.22 -5.90
N ILE A 74 -4.21 5.18 -6.38
CA ILE A 74 -4.58 5.57 -7.74
C ILE A 74 -5.70 6.60 -7.73
N ALA A 75 -5.70 7.46 -8.74
CA ALA A 75 -6.81 8.33 -9.08
C ALA A 75 -7.47 7.77 -10.34
N ILE A 76 -8.77 7.47 -10.26
CA ILE A 76 -9.55 6.92 -11.37
C ILE A 76 -10.24 8.07 -12.10
N SER A 77 -9.87 8.31 -13.36
CA SER A 77 -10.44 9.37 -14.20
C SER A 77 -11.64 8.91 -15.02
N LYS A 78 -11.71 7.62 -15.36
CA LYS A 78 -12.78 7.06 -16.20
C LYS A 78 -13.04 5.59 -15.86
N ILE A 79 -14.28 5.18 -16.07
CA ILE A 79 -14.73 3.79 -15.96
C ILE A 79 -15.32 3.39 -17.32
N ASP A 80 -14.91 2.24 -17.84
CA ASP A 80 -15.44 1.64 -19.06
C ASP A 80 -15.65 0.14 -18.81
N SER A 81 -16.89 -0.25 -18.57
CA SER A 81 -17.25 -1.62 -18.20
C SER A 81 -16.43 -2.11 -16.99
N ASP A 82 -15.59 -3.12 -17.15
CA ASP A 82 -14.71 -3.68 -16.11
C ASP A 82 -13.34 -3.00 -16.03
N TRP A 83 -13.11 -1.96 -16.83
CA TRP A 83 -11.84 -1.25 -16.92
C TRP A 83 -11.90 0.12 -16.26
N LEU A 84 -10.79 0.47 -15.62
CA LEU A 84 -10.60 1.75 -14.96
C LEU A 84 -9.40 2.45 -15.61
N GLU A 85 -9.61 3.68 -16.08
CA GLU A 85 -8.51 4.55 -16.45
C GLU A 85 -7.96 5.19 -15.17
N VAL A 86 -6.68 4.95 -14.91
CA VAL A 86 -6.03 5.29 -13.65
C VAL A 86 -4.75 6.08 -13.85
N VAL A 87 -4.47 6.91 -12.85
CA VAL A 87 -3.23 7.65 -12.72
C VAL A 87 -2.68 7.39 -11.32
N GLY A 88 -1.47 6.86 -11.27
CA GLY A 88 -0.73 6.63 -10.02
C GLY A 88 -0.02 7.87 -9.52
N ASN A 89 0.62 7.72 -8.37
CA ASN A 89 1.38 8.80 -7.73
C ASN A 89 2.43 9.41 -8.69
N GLN A 90 2.55 10.74 -8.67
CA GLN A 90 3.43 11.53 -9.54
C GLN A 90 3.25 11.26 -11.04
N ARG A 91 2.11 10.68 -11.46
CA ARG A 91 1.82 10.32 -12.86
C ARG A 91 2.86 9.39 -13.52
N LYS A 92 3.67 8.68 -12.72
CA LYS A 92 4.70 7.73 -13.23
C LYS A 92 4.06 6.51 -13.91
N LYS A 93 2.94 6.05 -13.34
CA LYS A 93 2.14 4.93 -13.84
C LYS A 93 0.76 5.46 -14.21
N SER A 94 0.32 5.18 -15.43
CA SER A 94 -1.01 5.58 -15.93
C SER A 94 -1.44 4.66 -17.07
N GLY A 95 -2.74 4.45 -17.21
CA GLY A 95 -3.34 3.60 -18.24
C GLY A 95 -4.61 2.94 -17.73
N TRP A 96 -4.96 1.81 -18.32
CA TRP A 96 -6.15 1.05 -17.97
C TRP A 96 -5.82 -0.15 -17.10
N ILE A 97 -6.62 -0.40 -16.07
CA ILE A 97 -6.52 -1.61 -15.23
C ILE A 97 -7.88 -2.27 -15.10
N GLN A 98 -7.91 -3.56 -14.75
CA GLN A 98 -9.15 -4.23 -14.38
C GLN A 98 -9.65 -3.80 -12.99
N ASN A 99 -10.97 -3.73 -12.83
CA ASN A 99 -11.63 -3.29 -11.59
C ASN A 99 -11.60 -4.33 -10.46
N ASN A 100 -11.17 -5.56 -10.71
CA ASN A 100 -11.18 -6.64 -9.72
C ASN A 100 -10.17 -6.47 -8.56
N GLY A 101 -9.25 -5.53 -8.66
CA GLY A 101 -8.16 -5.32 -7.70
C GLY A 101 -8.11 -3.94 -7.05
N VAL A 102 -9.28 -3.29 -6.95
CA VAL A 102 -9.38 -1.90 -6.52
C VAL A 102 -10.39 -1.78 -5.39
N SER A 103 -9.98 -1.15 -4.29
CA SER A 103 -10.88 -0.77 -3.21
C SER A 103 -11.08 0.74 -3.17
N PHE A 104 -12.35 1.11 -3.07
CA PHE A 104 -12.80 2.48 -2.83
C PHE A 104 -13.13 2.74 -1.36
N GLN A 105 -12.95 1.75 -0.49
CA GLN A 105 -13.26 1.92 0.93
C GLN A 105 -12.30 2.92 1.56
N GLU A 106 -12.84 3.82 2.39
CA GLU A 106 -12.04 4.88 2.99
C GLU A 106 -10.91 4.35 3.88
N ALA A 107 -11.18 3.27 4.62
CA ALA A 107 -10.19 2.60 5.45
C ALA A 107 -9.03 2.03 4.62
N ASP A 108 -9.31 1.40 3.48
CA ASP A 108 -8.26 0.87 2.59
C ASP A 108 -7.40 1.98 2.01
N VAL A 109 -8.02 3.07 1.54
CA VAL A 109 -7.28 4.24 1.03
C VAL A 109 -6.44 4.86 2.14
N ALA A 110 -6.99 4.98 3.36
CA ALA A 110 -6.25 5.54 4.49
C ALA A 110 -5.06 4.65 4.88
N VAL A 111 -5.25 3.33 5.01
CA VAL A 111 -4.16 2.40 5.34
C VAL A 111 -3.09 2.42 4.25
N ALA A 112 -3.48 2.39 2.97
CA ALA A 112 -2.54 2.48 1.85
C ALA A 112 -1.63 3.72 1.93
N ILE A 113 -2.20 4.90 2.21
CA ILE A 113 -1.46 6.16 2.35
C ILE A 113 -0.54 6.11 3.58
N LEU A 114 -1.08 5.76 4.74
CA LEU A 114 -0.36 5.81 6.02
C LEU A 114 0.76 4.76 6.05
N ALA A 115 0.48 3.53 5.65
CA ALA A 115 1.46 2.45 5.62
C ALA A 115 2.58 2.75 4.61
N THR A 116 2.25 3.24 3.41
CA THR A 116 3.28 3.65 2.43
C THR A 116 4.19 4.74 2.99
N LYS A 117 3.65 5.71 3.74
CA LYS A 117 4.45 6.74 4.39
C LYS A 117 5.34 6.15 5.48
N ALA A 118 4.79 5.27 6.32
CA ALA A 118 5.53 4.60 7.39
C ALA A 118 6.66 3.70 6.84
N LEU A 119 6.42 2.97 5.75
CA LEU A 119 7.40 2.10 5.10
C LEU A 119 8.59 2.87 4.51
N ARG A 120 8.43 4.16 4.19
CA ARG A 120 9.49 5.04 3.70
C ARG A 120 10.32 5.69 4.82
N GLU A 121 9.91 5.54 6.08
CA GLU A 121 10.69 6.04 7.21
C GLU A 121 12.01 5.28 7.30
N ALA A 122 13.12 6.01 7.35
CA ALA A 122 14.46 5.43 7.30
C ALA A 122 14.79 4.71 8.60
N ASP A 123 14.41 5.31 9.73
CA ASP A 123 14.61 4.75 11.06
C ASP A 123 13.72 3.50 11.26
N PRO A 124 14.30 2.32 11.51
CA PRO A 124 13.54 1.07 11.69
C PRO A 124 12.60 1.08 12.90
N ASP A 125 13.01 1.68 14.02
CA ASP A 125 12.21 1.70 15.25
C ASP A 125 11.03 2.64 15.09
N LYS A 126 11.28 3.83 14.52
CA LYS A 126 10.21 4.78 14.21
C LYS A 126 9.25 4.24 13.16
N ARG A 127 9.76 3.57 12.12
CA ARG A 127 8.94 2.87 11.12
C ARG A 127 8.05 1.82 11.77
N ARG A 128 8.61 1.00 12.67
CA ARG A 128 7.85 -0.01 13.42
C ARG A 128 6.75 0.65 14.26
N GLN A 129 7.08 1.70 15.03
CA GLN A 129 6.11 2.44 15.83
C GLN A 129 4.95 3.00 14.97
N LEU A 130 5.26 3.60 13.82
CA LEU A 130 4.25 4.12 12.90
C LEU A 130 3.35 3.01 12.36
N LEU A 131 3.93 1.88 11.95
CA LEU A 131 3.17 0.73 11.44
C LEU A 131 2.30 0.10 12.54
N THR A 132 2.81 -0.04 13.77
CA THR A 132 2.03 -0.50 14.93
C THR A 132 0.86 0.43 15.21
N GLY A 133 1.08 1.75 15.22
CA GLY A 133 0.00 2.72 15.42
C GLY A 133 -1.10 2.64 14.36
N ILE A 134 -0.75 2.30 13.11
CA ILE A 134 -1.74 2.04 12.06
C ILE A 134 -2.48 0.72 12.33
N ALA A 135 -1.76 -0.35 12.69
CA ALA A 135 -2.31 -1.70 12.92
C ALA A 135 -3.30 -1.77 14.10
N GLU A 136 -3.10 -0.90 15.09
CA GLU A 136 -3.91 -0.82 16.31
C GLU A 136 -5.05 0.20 16.21
N ASN A 137 -5.09 1.02 15.16
CA ASN A 137 -6.14 2.02 15.00
C ASN A 137 -7.50 1.37 14.71
N PRO A 138 -8.50 1.50 15.61
CA PRO A 138 -9.80 0.86 15.43
C PRO A 138 -10.55 1.35 14.18
N ALA A 139 -10.35 2.61 13.79
CA ALA A 139 -11.00 3.20 12.62
C ALA A 139 -10.51 2.59 11.28
N LEU A 140 -9.37 1.90 11.29
CA LEU A 140 -8.77 1.27 10.12
C LEU A 140 -8.95 -0.26 10.12
N SER A 141 -9.55 -0.81 11.18
CA SER A 141 -9.60 -2.25 11.45
C SER A 141 -10.30 -3.08 10.37
N ASN A 142 -11.22 -2.48 9.62
CA ASN A 142 -11.95 -3.12 8.53
C ASN A 142 -11.20 -3.11 7.18
N SER A 143 -10.00 -2.51 7.12
CA SER A 143 -9.22 -2.51 5.89
C SER A 143 -8.69 -3.90 5.53
N VAL A 144 -8.74 -4.23 4.24
CA VAL A 144 -8.22 -5.49 3.68
C VAL A 144 -6.71 -5.65 3.89
N PHE A 145 -5.98 -4.55 4.10
CA PHE A 145 -4.53 -4.57 4.29
C PHE A 145 -4.11 -4.92 5.73
N MET A 146 -5.03 -4.90 6.70
CA MET A 146 -4.68 -5.03 8.12
C MET A 146 -4.07 -6.38 8.46
N ALA A 147 -4.54 -7.46 7.84
CA ALA A 147 -3.97 -8.79 8.05
C ALA A 147 -2.51 -8.84 7.63
N GLY A 148 -2.19 -8.35 6.43
CA GLY A 148 -0.82 -8.27 5.94
C GLY A 148 0.07 -7.34 6.77
N LEU A 149 -0.47 -6.19 7.20
CA LEU A 149 0.24 -5.24 8.05
C LEU A 149 0.65 -5.86 9.40
N ARG A 150 -0.27 -6.59 10.04
CA ARG A 150 0.00 -7.27 11.31
C ARG A 150 1.01 -8.40 11.15
N ALA A 151 0.93 -9.17 10.06
CA ALA A 151 1.90 -10.21 9.76
C ALA A 151 3.32 -9.66 9.60
N MET A 152 3.48 -8.45 9.02
CA MET A 152 4.79 -7.79 8.92
C MET A 152 5.35 -7.30 10.27
N LEU A 153 4.50 -7.13 11.28
CA LEU A 153 4.89 -6.68 12.62
C LEU A 153 5.14 -7.83 13.59
N SER A 154 4.63 -9.02 13.30
CA SER A 154 4.91 -10.21 14.10
C SER A 154 6.42 -10.47 14.13
N PRO A 155 6.99 -10.75 15.31
CA PRO A 155 8.38 -11.20 15.37
C PRO A 155 8.51 -12.51 14.57
N THR A 156 9.42 -12.53 13.59
CA THR A 156 9.91 -13.80 13.04
C THR A 156 10.63 -14.50 14.19
N PRO A 157 10.27 -15.72 14.58
CA PRO A 157 11.04 -16.45 15.58
C PRO A 157 12.49 -16.50 15.09
N SER A 158 13.43 -16.17 15.96
CA SER A 158 14.84 -16.31 15.62
C SER A 158 15.15 -17.80 15.43
N LEU A 159 16.13 -18.12 14.58
CA LEU A 159 16.61 -19.51 14.42
C LEU A 159 17.04 -20.13 15.77
N GLU A 160 17.37 -19.30 16.76
CA GLU A 160 17.70 -19.71 18.12
C GLU A 160 16.45 -20.19 18.89
N GLU A 161 15.30 -19.52 18.76
CA GLU A 161 14.03 -19.94 19.37
C GLU A 161 13.45 -21.21 18.72
N GLU A 162 13.66 -21.41 17.41
CA GLU A 162 13.26 -22.65 16.72
C GLU A 162 14.09 -23.87 17.16
N LEU A 163 15.38 -23.67 17.46
CA LEU A 163 16.28 -24.74 17.90
C LEU A 163 16.09 -25.09 19.37
N GLU A 164 15.73 -24.13 20.22
CA GLU A 164 15.49 -24.33 21.65
C GLU A 164 14.16 -25.08 21.93
N GLY A 165 13.22 -25.07 20.98
CA GLY A 165 11.97 -25.82 21.03
C GLY A 165 12.04 -27.27 20.55
N LEU A 166 13.20 -27.72 20.01
CA LEU A 166 13.41 -29.13 19.68
C LEU A 166 13.80 -29.88 20.96
N GLU A 167 12.85 -30.64 21.52
CA GLU A 167 13.18 -31.62 22.55
C GLU A 167 14.34 -32.50 22.03
N PRO A 168 15.42 -32.69 22.81
CA PRO A 168 16.49 -33.58 22.40
C PRO A 168 15.89 -34.95 22.09
N PRO A 169 16.40 -35.68 21.08
CA PRO A 169 15.90 -37.00 20.76
C PRO A 169 15.90 -37.83 22.04
N ILE A 170 14.73 -38.40 22.36
CA ILE A 170 14.55 -39.28 23.50
C ILE A 170 15.59 -40.39 23.33
N ASP A 171 16.56 -40.42 24.24
CA ASP A 171 17.51 -41.52 24.37
C ASP A 171 16.71 -42.77 24.76
N SER A 172 16.16 -43.44 23.75
CA SER A 172 15.62 -44.78 23.90
C SER A 172 16.83 -45.68 24.09
N GLY A 173 17.30 -45.77 25.33
CA GLY A 173 18.43 -46.60 25.71
C GLY A 173 18.25 -48.00 25.13
N GLU A 174 18.93 -48.27 24.03
CA GLU A 174 19.08 -49.60 23.47
C GLU A 174 19.95 -50.37 24.45
N GLN A 175 19.29 -51.07 25.38
CA GLN A 175 19.91 -52.18 26.08
C GLN A 175 20.32 -53.20 25.03
N TYR A 176 21.60 -53.21 24.69
CA TYR A 176 22.21 -54.33 23.99
C TYR A 176 21.92 -55.61 24.79
N PRO A 177 21.31 -56.64 24.18
CA PRO A 177 21.16 -57.91 24.87
C PRO A 177 22.55 -58.49 25.12
N ASP A 178 22.82 -58.85 26.38
CA ASP A 178 24.00 -59.59 26.79
C ASP A 178 24.17 -60.82 25.88
N ASP A 179 25.32 -60.88 25.22
CA ASP A 179 25.80 -62.02 24.45
C ASP A 179 25.93 -63.25 25.36
N PRO A 180 25.09 -64.29 25.24
CA PRO A 180 25.32 -65.53 25.94
C PRO A 180 26.32 -66.32 25.10
N GLY A 181 27.59 -66.19 25.47
CA GLY A 181 28.68 -66.89 24.81
C GLY A 181 28.44 -68.39 24.64
N ASN A 182 28.89 -68.90 23.49
CA ASN A 182 29.29 -70.28 23.28
C ASN A 182 30.34 -70.39 22.17
#